data_AF-A0A930L9X7-F1
#
_entry.id   AF-A0A930L9X7-F1
#
_cell.length_a   1.000
_cell.length_b   1.000
_cell.length_c   1.000
_cell.angle_alpha   90.00
_cell.angle_beta   90.00
_cell.angle_gamma   90.00
#
_symmetry.space_group_name_H-M   'P 1'
#
loop_
_entity.id
_entity.type
_entity.pdbx_description
1 polymer ?
#
loop_
_entity_poly.entity_id
_entity_poly.type
_entity_poly.pdbx_seq_one_letter_code
_entity_poly.pdbx_strand_id
1 'polypeptide(L)'
;MSIKLYLKPGPDGTLNLGPEYNDASDSPIIASCPFEEQQALEAAGGTFEEWLEQGSDETFGAYAAKFKDLVLYNYATDEKIREYLQSQGFTLPLIRFEQHADAAGVPGPMNTTPDYVQQVKNLFTLTVLYGERGVPYFQMSRQNPYTRFIVIEDPDGARCAVQLWDWAAEDWAENYLVSVAVTPEELAVFGSANHLMGQFIEKLDKELRKYDSSCYTNPFFRFLGTGEECDLKLGYPARVYQGVIYGLDNLTSGNVA
;
A
#
# COMPACT_ATOMS: atom_id res chain seq x y z
N MET A 1 5.36 -10.83 2.14
CA MET A 1 4.30 -11.85 2.34
C MET A 1 3.28 -11.70 1.22
N SER A 2 2.80 -12.81 0.66
CA SER A 2 1.85 -12.79 -0.46
C SER A 2 0.92 -14.00 -0.45
N ILE A 3 -0.30 -13.83 -0.95
CA ILE A 3 -1.26 -14.91 -1.22
C ILE A 3 -1.68 -14.90 -2.69
N LYS A 4 -2.08 -16.07 -3.19
CA LYS A 4 -2.67 -16.21 -4.53
C LYS A 4 -4.18 -16.19 -4.40
N LEU A 5 -4.82 -15.45 -5.29
CA LEU A 5 -6.26 -15.31 -5.39
C LEU A 5 -6.70 -15.64 -6.82
N TYR A 6 -7.88 -16.22 -6.95
CA TYR A 6 -8.42 -16.75 -8.19
C TYR A 6 -9.79 -16.16 -8.44
N LEU A 7 -10.09 -15.99 -9.73
CA LEU A 7 -11.40 -15.55 -10.19
C LEU A 7 -12.35 -16.75 -10.27
N LYS A 8 -13.61 -16.52 -9.92
CA LYS A 8 -14.70 -17.49 -10.07
C LYS A 8 -15.98 -16.80 -10.49
N PRO A 9 -16.83 -17.47 -11.29
CA PRO A 9 -18.19 -17.00 -11.48
C PRO A 9 -18.93 -17.05 -10.14
N GLY A 10 -19.65 -15.98 -9.83
CA GLY A 10 -20.52 -15.88 -8.68
C GLY A 10 -22.00 -15.92 -9.07
N PRO A 11 -22.91 -15.93 -8.08
CA PRO A 11 -24.34 -15.80 -8.35
C PRO A 11 -24.66 -14.44 -9.00
N ASP A 12 -25.78 -14.38 -9.71
CA ASP A 12 -26.40 -13.14 -10.20
C ASP A 12 -25.49 -12.23 -11.05
N GLY A 13 -24.62 -12.80 -11.88
CA GLY A 13 -23.84 -12.01 -12.81
C GLY A 13 -22.51 -11.49 -12.26
N THR A 14 -21.98 -12.09 -11.18
CA THR A 14 -20.82 -11.57 -10.46
C THR A 14 -19.53 -12.35 -10.75
N LEU A 15 -18.40 -11.67 -10.56
CA LEU A 15 -17.07 -12.22 -10.59
C LEU A 15 -16.49 -12.13 -9.17
N ASN A 16 -16.21 -13.29 -8.58
CA ASN A 16 -15.69 -13.43 -7.23
C ASN A 16 -14.17 -13.59 -7.24
N LEU A 17 -13.51 -13.00 -6.25
CA LEU A 17 -12.10 -13.16 -5.96
C LEU A 17 -11.93 -13.94 -4.64
N GLY A 18 -11.27 -15.09 -4.68
CA GLY A 18 -11.08 -15.96 -3.51
C GLY A 18 -9.77 -16.75 -3.53
N PRO A 19 -9.40 -17.43 -2.44
CA PRO A 19 -8.09 -18.08 -2.30
C PRO A 19 -7.98 -19.44 -2.98
N GLU A 20 -9.09 -20.12 -3.21
CA GLU A 20 -9.10 -21.42 -3.87
C GLU A 20 -9.49 -21.31 -5.33
N TYR A 21 -9.03 -22.24 -6.16
CA TYR A 21 -9.42 -22.34 -7.56
C TYR A 21 -10.76 -23.08 -7.76
N ASN A 22 -11.15 -23.95 -6.81
CA ASN A 22 -12.31 -24.85 -6.95
C ASN A 22 -13.55 -24.34 -6.18
N ASP A 23 -14.74 -24.83 -6.53
CA ASP A 23 -16.02 -24.53 -5.85
C ASP A 23 -16.17 -25.21 -4.47
N ALA A 24 -15.12 -25.18 -3.65
CA ALA A 24 -15.29 -25.53 -2.25
C ALA A 24 -16.25 -24.51 -1.63
N SER A 25 -17.43 -24.97 -1.20
CA SER A 25 -18.54 -24.15 -0.71
C SER A 25 -18.16 -23.24 0.46
N ASP A 26 -17.06 -23.56 1.14
CA ASP A 26 -16.64 -22.93 2.39
C ASP A 26 -15.46 -21.94 2.18
N SER A 27 -14.95 -21.81 0.95
CA SER A 27 -13.87 -20.85 0.64
C SER A 27 -14.40 -19.41 0.72
N PRO A 28 -13.73 -18.50 1.45
CA PRO A 28 -14.19 -17.12 1.56
C PRO A 28 -14.12 -16.38 0.22
N ILE A 29 -15.14 -15.58 -0.07
CA ILE A 29 -15.15 -14.62 -1.18
C ILE A 29 -14.61 -13.30 -0.65
N ILE A 30 -13.37 -12.98 -1.00
CA ILE A 30 -12.67 -11.78 -0.47
C ILE A 30 -13.26 -10.51 -1.08
N ALA A 31 -13.59 -10.55 -2.37
CA ALA A 31 -14.22 -9.47 -3.08
C ALA A 31 -15.10 -10.00 -4.21
N SER A 32 -16.11 -9.21 -4.59
CA SER A 32 -17.04 -9.55 -5.66
C SER A 32 -17.44 -8.28 -6.41
N CYS A 33 -17.47 -8.34 -7.74
CA CYS A 33 -17.93 -7.25 -8.59
C CYS A 33 -18.78 -7.80 -9.74
N PRO A 34 -19.52 -6.95 -10.48
CA PRO A 34 -20.19 -7.40 -11.70
C PRO A 34 -19.20 -8.03 -12.70
N PHE A 35 -19.61 -9.14 -13.33
CA PHE A 35 -18.89 -9.75 -14.43
C PHE A 35 -19.40 -9.15 -15.75
N GLU A 36 -18.72 -8.11 -16.23
CA GLU A 36 -19.18 -7.27 -17.35
C GLU A 36 -19.31 -8.07 -18.66
N GLU A 37 -18.47 -9.08 -18.85
CA GLU A 37 -18.44 -9.90 -20.06
C GLU A 37 -19.40 -11.10 -20.03
N GLN A 38 -20.07 -11.39 -18.91
CA GLN A 38 -20.85 -12.62 -18.74
C GLN A 38 -21.91 -12.80 -19.82
N GLN A 39 -22.73 -11.77 -20.05
CA GLN A 39 -23.83 -11.86 -21.01
C GLN A 39 -23.33 -12.08 -22.45
N ALA A 40 -22.21 -11.45 -22.81
CA ALA A 40 -21.60 -11.60 -24.13
C ALA A 40 -20.99 -13.01 -24.31
N LEU A 41 -20.36 -13.52 -23.26
CA LEU A 41 -19.78 -14.87 -23.22
C LEU A 41 -20.87 -15.94 -23.38
N GLU A 42 -21.96 -15.84 -22.60
CA GLU A 42 -23.11 -16.75 -22.67
C GLU A 42 -23.79 -16.70 -24.04
N ALA A 43 -23.96 -15.51 -24.62
CA ALA A 43 -24.55 -15.34 -25.96
C ALA A 43 -23.68 -15.96 -27.07
N ALA A 44 -22.36 -16.00 -26.89
CA ALA A 44 -21.42 -16.67 -27.79
C ALA A 44 -21.33 -18.19 -27.55
N GLY A 45 -22.00 -18.73 -26.53
CA GLY A 45 -21.88 -20.12 -26.11
C GLY A 45 -20.53 -20.47 -25.50
N GLY A 46 -19.79 -19.47 -25.03
CA GLY A 46 -18.49 -19.64 -24.39
C GLY A 46 -18.59 -19.98 -22.91
N THR A 47 -17.49 -20.50 -22.38
CA THR A 47 -17.33 -20.90 -20.96
C THR A 47 -16.45 -19.92 -20.20
N PHE A 48 -16.57 -19.90 -18.87
CA PHE A 48 -15.72 -19.06 -18.02
C PHE A 48 -14.24 -19.40 -18.18
N GLU A 49 -13.92 -20.68 -18.35
CA GLU A 49 -12.58 -21.17 -18.60
C GLU A 49 -12.01 -20.62 -19.92
N GLU A 50 -12.81 -20.61 -20.99
CA GLU A 50 -12.41 -19.98 -22.27
C GLU A 50 -12.18 -18.48 -22.11
N TRP A 51 -12.99 -17.78 -21.31
CA TRP A 51 -12.77 -16.36 -21.01
C TRP A 51 -11.46 -16.13 -20.23
N LEU A 52 -11.14 -16.99 -19.25
CA LEU A 52 -9.86 -16.92 -18.53
C LEU A 52 -8.66 -17.15 -19.45
N GLU A 53 -8.76 -18.07 -20.40
CA GLU A 53 -7.70 -18.41 -21.34
C GLU A 53 -7.51 -17.35 -22.45
N GLN A 54 -8.59 -16.68 -22.86
CA GLN A 54 -8.58 -15.68 -23.94
C GLN A 54 -8.48 -14.24 -23.44
N GLY A 55 -8.65 -14.02 -22.13
CA GLY A 55 -8.62 -12.69 -21.54
C GLY A 55 -7.26 -12.02 -21.68
N SER A 56 -7.28 -10.69 -21.69
CA SER A 56 -6.08 -9.87 -21.86
C SER A 56 -5.54 -9.32 -20.55
N ASP A 57 -4.26 -8.96 -20.51
CA ASP A 57 -3.65 -8.23 -19.39
C ASP A 57 -4.42 -6.94 -19.04
N GLU A 58 -4.99 -6.27 -20.04
CA GLU A 58 -5.79 -5.06 -19.84
C GLU A 58 -7.10 -5.37 -19.11
N THR A 59 -7.80 -6.44 -19.54
CA THR A 59 -9.04 -6.91 -18.90
C THR A 59 -8.78 -7.28 -17.44
N PHE A 60 -7.80 -8.15 -17.18
CA PHE A 60 -7.49 -8.58 -15.82
C PHE A 60 -6.90 -7.44 -14.97
N GLY A 61 -6.16 -6.51 -15.58
CA GLY A 61 -5.68 -5.29 -14.92
C GLY A 61 -6.81 -4.37 -14.46
N ALA A 62 -7.87 -4.22 -15.26
CA ALA A 62 -9.06 -3.46 -14.88
C ALA A 62 -9.80 -4.10 -13.69
N TYR A 63 -9.94 -5.44 -13.70
CA TYR A 63 -10.47 -6.18 -12.56
C TYR A 63 -9.56 -6.06 -11.33
N ALA A 64 -8.24 -6.07 -11.48
CA ALA A 64 -7.32 -5.91 -10.36
C ALA A 64 -7.51 -4.58 -9.63
N ALA A 65 -7.74 -3.50 -10.38
CA ALA A 65 -8.02 -2.19 -9.82
C ALA A 65 -9.36 -2.18 -9.05
N LYS A 66 -10.44 -2.71 -9.64
CA LYS A 66 -11.75 -2.82 -8.98
C LYS A 66 -11.68 -3.65 -7.70
N PHE A 67 -11.05 -4.83 -7.77
CA PHE A 67 -10.92 -5.71 -6.62
C PHE A 67 -10.08 -5.10 -5.50
N LYS A 68 -9.09 -4.26 -5.81
CA LYS A 68 -8.28 -3.60 -4.77
C LYS A 68 -9.14 -2.78 -3.82
N ASP A 69 -10.04 -1.96 -4.35
CA ASP A 69 -10.91 -1.11 -3.54
C ASP A 69 -11.95 -1.95 -2.78
N LEU A 70 -12.51 -2.98 -3.42
CA LEU A 70 -13.43 -3.92 -2.79
C LEU A 70 -12.79 -4.72 -1.64
N VAL A 71 -11.54 -5.16 -1.79
CA VAL A 71 -10.80 -5.86 -0.74
C VAL A 71 -10.61 -4.95 0.48
N LEU A 72 -10.27 -3.67 0.28
CA LEU A 72 -10.14 -2.70 1.37
C LEU A 72 -11.49 -2.47 2.07
N TYR A 73 -12.56 -2.31 1.30
CA TYR A 73 -13.91 -2.13 1.82
C TYR A 73 -14.38 -3.35 2.63
N ASN A 74 -14.25 -4.55 2.07
CA ASN A 74 -14.65 -5.78 2.73
C ASN A 74 -13.79 -6.09 3.97
N TYR A 75 -12.49 -5.79 3.94
CA TYR A 75 -11.65 -5.92 5.13
C TYR A 75 -12.11 -4.98 6.27
N ALA A 76 -12.61 -3.78 5.94
CA ALA A 76 -13.10 -2.84 6.93
C ALA A 76 -14.50 -3.21 7.46
N THR A 77 -15.36 -3.78 6.63
CA THR A 77 -16.80 -3.95 6.91
C THR A 77 -17.24 -5.38 7.20
N ASP A 78 -16.53 -6.40 6.71
CA ASP A 78 -16.80 -7.81 6.94
C ASP A 78 -15.75 -8.45 7.85
N GLU A 79 -16.17 -8.81 9.06
CA GLU A 79 -15.31 -9.43 10.06
C GLU A 79 -14.70 -10.77 9.61
N LYS A 80 -15.43 -11.58 8.84
CA LYS A 80 -14.92 -12.88 8.38
C LYS A 80 -13.80 -12.71 7.37
N ILE A 81 -13.95 -11.74 6.46
CA ILE A 81 -12.90 -11.42 5.47
C ILE A 81 -11.68 -10.83 6.15
N ARG A 82 -11.89 -9.96 7.14
CA ARG A 82 -10.82 -9.43 7.99
C ARG A 82 -10.05 -10.52 8.72
N GLU A 83 -10.75 -11.40 9.44
CA GLU A 83 -10.14 -12.53 10.17
C GLU A 83 -9.38 -13.46 9.22
N TYR A 84 -9.96 -13.77 8.06
CA TYR A 84 -9.30 -14.57 7.04
C TYR A 84 -7.99 -13.91 6.58
N LEU A 85 -8.02 -12.65 6.15
CA LEU A 85 -6.82 -11.95 5.68
C LEU A 85 -5.76 -11.80 6.80
N GLN A 86 -6.18 -11.55 8.04
CA GLN A 86 -5.27 -11.53 9.19
C GLN A 86 -4.63 -12.89 9.45
N SER A 87 -5.37 -14.00 9.29
CA SER A 87 -4.82 -15.35 9.39
C SER A 87 -3.74 -15.64 8.32
N GLN A 88 -3.84 -14.97 7.17
CA GLN A 88 -2.85 -14.99 6.10
C GLN A 88 -1.72 -13.96 6.32
N GLY A 89 -1.70 -13.29 7.48
CA GLY A 89 -0.71 -12.29 7.92
C GLY A 89 -0.95 -10.87 7.40
N PHE A 90 -2.10 -10.60 6.77
CA PHE A 90 -2.47 -9.26 6.30
C PHE A 90 -3.19 -8.51 7.43
N THR A 91 -2.40 -7.88 8.29
CA THR A 91 -2.91 -6.92 9.28
C THR A 91 -2.92 -5.53 8.65
N LEU A 92 -4.03 -5.17 8.00
CA LEU A 92 -4.24 -3.87 7.37
C LEU A 92 -4.95 -2.91 8.33
N PRO A 93 -4.77 -1.58 8.18
CA PRO A 93 -5.57 -0.59 8.90
C PRO A 93 -7.04 -0.65 8.48
N LEU A 94 -7.94 -0.29 9.40
CA LEU A 94 -9.37 -0.18 9.11
C LEU A 94 -9.67 1.17 8.47
N ILE A 95 -9.82 1.17 7.15
CA ILE A 95 -10.17 2.35 6.36
C ILE A 95 -11.62 2.75 6.65
N ARG A 96 -11.85 4.04 6.87
CA ARG A 96 -13.19 4.60 7.06
C ARG A 96 -13.78 4.96 5.70
N PHE A 97 -15.00 4.53 5.47
CA PHE A 97 -15.73 4.76 4.24
C PHE A 97 -16.93 5.67 4.46
N GLU A 98 -17.34 6.40 3.43
CA GLU A 98 -18.57 7.18 3.43
C GLU A 98 -19.80 6.26 3.61
N GLN A 99 -20.90 6.81 4.14
CA GLN A 99 -22.12 6.02 4.39
C GLN A 99 -22.90 5.67 3.11
N HIS A 100 -22.63 6.37 2.00
CA HIS A 100 -23.33 6.19 0.75
C HIS A 100 -22.35 5.69 -0.31
N ALA A 101 -22.66 4.53 -0.90
CA ALA A 101 -22.01 4.12 -2.13
C ALA A 101 -22.42 5.08 -3.24
N ASP A 102 -21.47 5.50 -4.06
CA ASP A 102 -21.79 6.12 -5.33
C ASP A 102 -22.41 5.07 -6.28
N ALA A 103 -22.79 5.50 -7.48
CA ALA A 103 -23.33 4.59 -8.49
C ALA A 103 -22.34 3.49 -8.95
N ALA A 104 -21.06 3.55 -8.53
CA ALA A 104 -20.03 2.57 -8.82
C ALA A 104 -19.91 1.45 -7.77
N GLY A 105 -20.72 1.49 -6.69
CA GLY A 105 -21.00 0.34 -5.82
C GLY A 105 -20.11 0.18 -4.59
N VAL A 106 -19.00 0.94 -4.47
CA VAL A 106 -18.15 0.98 -3.27
C VAL A 106 -18.10 2.42 -2.76
N PRO A 107 -18.48 2.70 -1.50
CA PRO A 107 -18.34 4.05 -0.95
C PRO A 107 -16.89 4.52 -0.98
N GLY A 108 -16.66 5.82 -1.22
CA GLY A 108 -15.33 6.40 -1.17
C GLY A 108 -14.74 6.40 0.25
N PRO A 109 -13.41 6.49 0.40
CA PRO A 109 -12.80 6.70 1.71
C PRO A 109 -13.19 8.07 2.28
N MET A 110 -13.42 8.14 3.60
CA MET A 110 -13.83 9.36 4.28
C MET A 110 -12.74 10.46 4.23
N ASN A 111 -11.47 10.06 4.22
CA ASN A 111 -10.34 10.95 4.03
C ASN A 111 -9.84 10.84 2.60
N THR A 112 -9.70 11.99 1.94
CA THR A 112 -9.32 12.11 0.53
C THR A 112 -8.10 12.98 0.33
N THR A 113 -7.35 13.30 1.41
CA THR A 113 -6.09 14.04 1.25
C THR A 113 -5.11 13.27 0.36
N PRO A 114 -4.27 13.96 -0.44
CA PRO A 114 -3.35 13.29 -1.35
C PRO A 114 -2.41 12.29 -0.64
N ASP A 115 -1.91 12.63 0.55
CA ASP A 115 -1.08 11.74 1.35
C ASP A 115 -1.84 10.48 1.79
N TYR A 116 -3.07 10.65 2.32
CA TYR A 116 -3.91 9.53 2.74
C TYR A 116 -4.17 8.57 1.59
N VAL A 117 -4.63 9.09 0.45
CA VAL A 117 -4.91 8.29 -0.75
C VAL A 117 -3.67 7.55 -1.21
N GLN A 118 -2.49 8.17 -1.15
CA GLN A 118 -1.23 7.53 -1.51
C GLN A 118 -0.86 6.39 -0.54
N GLN A 119 -1.10 6.57 0.76
CA GLN A 119 -0.85 5.54 1.78
C GLN A 119 -1.79 4.35 1.62
N VAL A 120 -3.09 4.59 1.41
CA VAL A 120 -4.08 3.53 1.15
C VAL A 120 -3.71 2.72 -0.08
N LYS A 121 -3.30 3.40 -1.16
CA LYS A 121 -2.80 2.72 -2.39
C LYS A 121 -1.57 1.85 -2.13
N ASN A 122 -0.81 2.11 -1.08
CA ASN A 122 0.42 1.40 -0.73
C ASN A 122 0.24 0.32 0.34
N LEU A 123 -1.00 -0.02 0.72
CA LEU A 123 -1.24 -1.09 1.70
C LEU A 123 -0.93 -2.49 1.12
N PHE A 124 -1.30 -2.70 -0.14
CA PHE A 124 -0.99 -3.91 -0.88
C PHE A 124 -1.07 -3.68 -2.38
N THR A 125 -0.44 -4.58 -3.14
CA THR A 125 -0.64 -4.71 -4.57
C THR A 125 -1.46 -5.95 -4.88
N LEU A 126 -2.22 -5.87 -5.97
CA LEU A 126 -2.87 -7.01 -6.58
C LEU A 126 -2.30 -7.13 -8.01
N THR A 127 -1.37 -8.05 -8.19
CA THR A 127 -0.64 -8.22 -9.46
C THR A 127 -1.20 -9.42 -10.21
N VAL A 128 -1.59 -9.23 -11.47
CA VAL A 128 -1.99 -10.33 -12.35
C VAL A 128 -0.74 -11.10 -12.76
N LEU A 129 -0.75 -12.40 -12.50
CA LEU A 129 0.28 -13.35 -12.90
C LEU A 129 -0.37 -14.55 -13.57
N TYR A 130 0.42 -15.33 -14.29
CA TYR A 130 -0.08 -16.48 -15.03
C TYR A 130 0.48 -17.78 -14.46
N GLY A 131 -0.42 -18.73 -14.21
CA GLY A 131 -0.09 -20.06 -13.74
C GLY A 131 0.38 -20.98 -14.88
N GLU A 132 0.53 -22.26 -14.56
CA GLU A 132 0.71 -23.29 -15.57
C GLU A 132 -0.49 -23.28 -16.54
N ARG A 133 -0.21 -23.41 -17.85
CA ARG A 133 -1.19 -23.31 -18.95
C ARG A 133 -1.73 -21.91 -19.24
N GLY A 134 -1.17 -20.86 -18.62
CA GLY A 134 -1.54 -19.48 -18.96
C GLY A 134 -2.83 -18.99 -18.31
N VAL A 135 -3.35 -19.69 -17.30
CA VAL A 135 -4.52 -19.24 -16.53
C VAL A 135 -4.12 -18.11 -15.58
N PRO A 136 -4.82 -16.97 -15.57
CA PRO A 136 -4.48 -15.84 -14.70
C PRO A 136 -4.82 -16.13 -13.23
N TYR A 137 -4.00 -15.58 -12.33
CA TYR A 137 -4.28 -15.47 -10.91
C TYR A 137 -3.78 -14.11 -10.39
N PHE A 138 -4.35 -13.67 -9.28
CA PHE A 138 -4.04 -12.38 -8.69
C PHE A 138 -3.17 -12.62 -7.46
N GLN A 139 -1.92 -12.16 -7.49
CA GLN A 139 -1.05 -12.18 -6.33
C GLN A 139 -1.29 -10.93 -5.49
N MET A 140 -1.88 -11.11 -4.31
CA MET A 140 -1.98 -10.06 -3.31
C MET A 140 -0.67 -10.03 -2.51
N SER A 141 0.03 -8.91 -2.50
CA SER A 141 1.29 -8.74 -1.76
C SER A 141 1.22 -7.52 -0.86
N ARG A 142 1.53 -7.72 0.44
CA ARG A 142 1.58 -6.61 1.40
C ARG A 142 2.69 -5.64 1.00
N GLN A 143 2.38 -4.37 1.10
CA GLN A 143 3.34 -3.28 0.93
C GLN A 143 3.50 -2.52 2.23
N ASN A 144 4.62 -1.80 2.34
CA ASN A 144 4.89 -0.95 3.49
C ASN A 144 4.40 0.47 3.19
N PRO A 145 3.83 1.15 4.19
CA PRO A 145 3.45 2.54 4.05
C PRO A 145 4.69 3.39 3.76
N TYR A 146 4.46 4.49 3.05
CA TYR A 146 5.52 5.47 2.87
C TYR A 146 5.83 6.16 4.19
N THR A 147 7.10 6.53 4.34
CA THR A 147 7.64 7.29 5.44
C THR A 147 8.18 8.62 4.92
N ARG A 148 8.03 9.70 5.69
CA ARG A 148 8.64 11.00 5.40
C ARG A 148 10.02 11.08 6.02
N PHE A 149 11.00 11.50 5.22
CA PHE A 149 12.33 11.92 5.66
C PHE A 149 12.41 13.44 5.56
N ILE A 150 12.62 14.10 6.68
CA ILE A 150 12.64 15.55 6.79
C ILE A 150 14.06 15.97 7.07
N VAL A 151 14.73 16.57 6.09
CA VAL A 151 16.08 17.10 6.24
C VAL A 151 15.96 18.55 6.65
N ILE A 152 16.23 18.83 7.92
CA ILE A 152 16.29 20.17 8.51
C ILE A 152 17.68 20.72 8.24
N GLU A 153 17.73 21.84 7.54
CA GLU A 153 18.98 22.46 7.12
C GLU A 153 19.52 23.37 8.23
N ASP A 154 20.80 23.17 8.56
CA ASP A 154 21.52 23.98 9.54
C ASP A 154 22.91 24.30 8.96
N PRO A 155 23.38 25.56 9.00
CA PRO A 155 24.72 25.95 8.55
C PRO A 155 25.85 25.14 9.17
N ASP A 156 25.68 24.68 10.43
CA ASP A 156 26.71 23.96 11.19
C ASP A 156 26.58 22.42 11.09
N GLY A 157 25.52 21.93 10.43
CA GLY A 157 25.28 20.50 10.20
C GLY A 157 23.78 20.14 10.19
N ALA A 158 23.27 19.74 9.04
CA ALA A 158 21.87 19.38 8.86
C ALA A 158 21.46 18.16 9.69
N ARG A 159 20.17 18.05 10.01
CA ARG A 159 19.59 16.92 10.75
C ARG A 159 18.48 16.31 9.92
N CYS A 160 18.42 14.99 9.83
CA CYS A 160 17.29 14.28 9.25
C CYS A 160 16.40 13.72 10.34
N ALA A 161 15.10 14.00 10.27
CA ALA A 161 14.07 13.37 11.06
C ALA A 161 13.21 12.43 10.21
N VAL A 162 12.60 11.43 10.84
CA VAL A 162 11.69 10.49 10.19
C VAL A 162 10.30 10.64 10.79
N GLN A 163 9.27 10.69 9.94
CA GLN A 163 7.86 10.68 10.34
C GLN A 163 7.15 9.48 9.70
N LEU A 164 6.57 8.65 10.56
CA LEU A 164 5.72 7.52 10.17
C LEU A 164 4.29 8.00 9.94
N TRP A 165 3.51 7.20 9.21
CA TRP A 165 2.09 7.42 9.03
C TRP A 165 1.30 6.88 10.22
N ASP A 166 0.39 7.67 10.78
CA ASP A 166 -0.54 7.28 11.83
C ASP A 166 -1.91 6.97 11.21
N TRP A 167 -2.27 5.68 11.17
CA TRP A 167 -3.54 5.23 10.61
C TRP A 167 -4.76 5.59 11.47
N ALA A 168 -4.59 5.86 12.76
CA ALA A 168 -5.68 6.29 13.62
C ALA A 168 -5.98 7.78 13.47
N ALA A 169 -4.92 8.59 13.33
CA ALA A 169 -5.06 10.01 13.00
C ALA A 169 -5.36 10.25 11.51
N GLU A 170 -5.08 9.27 10.66
CA GLU A 170 -5.12 9.37 9.20
C GLU A 170 -4.23 10.51 8.65
N ASP A 171 -3.09 10.72 9.31
CA ASP A 171 -2.12 11.78 9.03
C ASP A 171 -0.70 11.32 9.43
N TRP A 172 0.31 12.15 9.16
CA TRP A 172 1.68 11.94 9.62
C TRP A 172 1.78 12.10 11.14
N ALA A 173 2.46 11.16 11.79
CA ALA A 173 2.66 11.22 13.23
C ALA A 173 3.54 12.43 13.61
N GLU A 174 3.20 13.10 14.70
CA GLU A 174 3.96 14.26 15.20
C GLU A 174 5.37 13.90 15.72
N ASN A 175 5.63 12.62 16.00
CA ASN A 175 6.86 12.16 16.66
C ASN A 175 8.01 11.90 15.68
N TYR A 176 9.06 12.71 15.79
CA TYR A 176 10.32 12.69 15.01
C TYR A 176 11.21 11.51 15.40
N LEU A 177 10.90 10.32 14.90
CA LEU A 177 11.57 9.10 15.34
C LEU A 177 12.83 8.86 14.53
N VAL A 178 13.93 9.40 15.06
CA VAL A 178 15.34 9.30 14.64
C VAL A 178 15.88 10.58 14.03
N SER A 179 16.81 11.21 14.75
CA SER A 179 17.65 12.30 14.25
C SER A 179 18.99 11.77 13.78
N VAL A 180 19.31 11.94 12.49
CA VAL A 180 20.62 11.61 11.92
C VAL A 180 21.34 12.89 11.55
N ALA A 181 22.61 13.05 11.95
CA ALA A 181 23.43 14.16 11.49
C ALA A 181 23.85 13.96 10.03
N VAL A 182 23.64 15.00 9.22
CA VAL A 182 23.92 15.05 7.78
C VAL A 182 24.94 16.17 7.53
N THR A 183 26.04 15.86 6.85
CA THR A 183 27.04 16.89 6.53
C THR A 183 26.58 17.77 5.36
N PRO A 184 27.15 18.99 5.20
CA PRO A 184 26.84 19.85 4.05
C PRO A 184 27.07 19.17 2.69
N GLU A 185 28.07 18.32 2.57
CA GLU A 185 28.36 17.56 1.34
C GLU A 185 27.27 16.51 1.07
N GLU A 186 26.82 15.78 2.10
CA GLU A 186 25.69 14.85 1.99
C GLU A 186 24.40 15.58 1.61
N LEU A 187 24.20 16.78 2.16
CA LEU A 187 23.05 17.65 1.89
C LEU A 187 22.98 18.15 0.44
N ALA A 188 24.13 18.37 -0.20
CA ALA A 188 24.21 18.81 -1.60
C ALA A 188 23.82 17.69 -2.59
N VAL A 189 24.07 16.42 -2.23
CA VAL A 189 23.78 15.26 -3.09
C VAL A 189 22.27 14.99 -3.18
N PHE A 190 21.53 15.20 -2.08
CA PHE A 190 20.07 15.09 -2.02
C PHE A 190 19.31 15.89 -3.10
N GLY A 191 19.92 16.92 -3.70
CA GLY A 191 19.29 17.81 -4.68
C GLY A 191 19.50 17.44 -6.15
N SER A 192 20.39 16.50 -6.49
CA SER A 192 20.88 16.34 -7.89
C SER A 192 20.54 15.02 -8.59
N ALA A 193 20.31 13.90 -7.88
CA ALA A 193 19.79 12.66 -8.48
C ALA A 193 19.34 11.67 -7.40
N ASN A 194 18.21 10.98 -7.63
CA ASN A 194 17.59 9.96 -6.76
C ASN A 194 18.43 8.68 -6.55
N HIS A 195 19.74 8.71 -6.78
CA HIS A 195 20.62 7.56 -6.71
C HIS A 195 21.83 7.88 -5.84
N LEU A 196 21.87 7.16 -4.72
CA LEU A 196 22.99 7.00 -3.80
C LEU A 196 23.25 8.15 -2.84
N MET A 197 22.59 8.02 -1.69
CA MET A 197 23.10 8.47 -0.41
C MET A 197 23.34 7.27 0.51
N GLY A 198 24.15 6.32 0.03
CA GLY A 198 24.45 5.07 0.75
C GLY A 198 24.97 5.31 2.17
N GLN A 199 25.85 6.31 2.35
CA GLN A 199 26.37 6.66 3.68
C GLN A 199 25.30 7.21 4.63
N PHE A 200 24.37 8.04 4.13
CA PHE A 200 23.26 8.53 4.93
C PHE A 200 22.28 7.40 5.25
N ILE A 201 21.96 6.53 4.28
CA ILE A 201 21.11 5.36 4.51
C ILE A 201 21.75 4.43 5.54
N GLU A 202 23.06 4.21 5.49
CA GLU A 202 23.78 3.43 6.51
C GLU A 202 23.69 4.07 7.90
N LYS A 203 23.85 5.40 7.99
CA LYS A 203 23.68 6.14 9.26
C LYS A 203 22.26 6.04 9.77
N LEU A 204 21.27 6.21 8.90
CA LEU A 204 19.86 6.12 9.21
C LEU A 204 19.48 4.71 9.66
N ASP A 205 19.85 3.68 8.91
CA ASP A 205 19.61 2.28 9.27
C ASP A 205 20.28 1.94 10.60
N LYS A 206 21.50 2.43 10.86
CA LYS A 206 22.16 2.24 12.16
C LYS A 206 21.35 2.84 13.31
N GLU A 207 20.78 4.02 13.11
CA GLU A 207 19.96 4.67 14.13
C GLU A 207 18.59 3.99 14.29
N LEU A 208 17.94 3.60 13.19
CA LEU A 208 16.67 2.87 13.19
C LEU A 208 16.80 1.49 13.85
N ARG A 209 17.94 0.81 13.65
CA ARG A 209 18.22 -0.50 14.27
C ARG A 209 18.32 -0.49 15.78
N LYS A 210 18.42 0.70 16.40
CA LYS A 210 18.27 0.84 17.87
C LYS A 210 16.85 0.54 18.33
N TYR A 211 15.86 0.72 17.45
CA TYR A 211 14.44 0.51 17.72
C TYR A 211 13.98 -0.85 17.20
N ASP A 212 14.42 -1.25 16.01
CA ASP A 212 14.19 -2.60 15.48
C ASP A 212 15.37 -3.05 14.61
N SER A 213 16.08 -4.07 15.10
CA SER A 213 17.30 -4.61 14.48
C SER A 213 17.13 -5.14 13.05
N SER A 214 15.90 -5.43 12.64
CA SER A 214 15.57 -5.90 11.29
C SER A 214 15.32 -4.77 10.29
N CYS A 215 15.32 -3.52 10.76
CA CYS A 215 15.01 -2.38 9.92
C CYS A 215 16.05 -2.13 8.84
N TYR A 216 15.53 -1.77 7.66
CA TYR A 216 16.33 -1.26 6.56
C TYR A 216 15.53 -0.26 5.73
N THR A 217 16.23 0.76 5.24
CA THR A 217 15.64 1.83 4.42
C THR A 217 15.79 1.50 2.95
N ASN A 218 14.72 1.68 2.18
CA ASN A 218 14.77 1.59 0.74
C ASN A 218 15.66 2.72 0.20
N PRO A 219 16.68 2.44 -0.61
CA PRO A 219 17.57 3.48 -1.13
C PRO A 219 16.89 4.45 -2.10
N PHE A 220 15.68 4.12 -2.56
CA PHE A 220 14.89 4.99 -3.41
C PHE A 220 13.93 5.83 -2.57
N PHE A 221 14.19 7.13 -2.54
CA PHE A 221 13.30 8.15 -2.01
C PHE A 221 13.06 9.22 -3.07
N ARG A 222 11.94 9.92 -2.93
CA ARG A 222 11.47 10.97 -3.84
C ARG A 222 11.41 12.29 -3.09
N PHE A 223 11.92 13.35 -3.69
CA PHE A 223 11.72 14.72 -3.17
C PHE A 223 10.25 15.13 -3.32
N LEU A 224 9.65 15.62 -2.23
CA LEU A 224 8.27 16.13 -2.20
C LEU A 224 8.22 17.65 -2.27
N GLY A 225 9.16 18.35 -1.62
CA GLY A 225 9.15 19.80 -1.53
C GLY A 225 9.89 20.31 -0.29
N THR A 226 9.70 21.58 0.01
CA THR A 226 10.15 22.22 1.25
C THR A 226 9.25 21.84 2.44
N GLY A 227 9.71 22.14 3.65
CA GLY A 227 8.91 21.97 4.87
C GLY A 227 7.58 22.72 4.80
N GLU A 228 7.59 23.97 4.33
CA GLU A 228 6.38 24.79 4.19
C GLU A 228 5.41 24.22 3.15
N GLU A 229 5.90 23.75 2.00
CA GLU A 229 5.06 23.09 0.98
C GLU A 229 4.45 21.76 1.47
N CYS A 230 5.00 21.17 2.52
CA CYS A 230 4.51 19.95 3.16
C CYS A 230 3.81 20.22 4.50
N ASP A 231 3.40 21.46 4.77
CA ASP A 231 2.70 21.93 5.98
C ASP A 231 3.47 21.72 7.31
N LEU A 232 4.81 21.62 7.25
CA LEU A 232 5.66 21.46 8.43
C LEU A 232 6.02 22.82 9.05
N LYS A 233 5.61 23.03 10.32
CA LYS A 233 5.90 24.24 11.10
C LYS A 233 7.18 24.13 11.92
N LEU A 234 8.32 24.03 11.23
CA LEU A 234 9.61 23.77 11.88
C LEU A 234 10.37 25.02 12.33
N GLY A 235 10.07 26.20 11.75
CA GLY A 235 10.82 27.44 12.03
C GLY A 235 12.25 27.46 11.45
N TYR A 236 12.61 26.46 10.64
CA TYR A 236 13.88 26.32 9.95
C TYR A 236 13.64 25.83 8.52
N PRO A 237 14.53 26.15 7.56
CA PRO A 237 14.47 25.56 6.23
C PRO A 237 14.57 24.04 6.32
N ALA A 238 13.70 23.35 5.59
CA ALA A 238 13.70 21.90 5.53
C ALA A 238 13.31 21.42 4.15
N ARG A 239 13.84 20.26 3.77
CA ARG A 239 13.44 19.51 2.58
C ARG A 239 12.80 18.20 2.99
N VAL A 240 11.69 17.87 2.35
CA VAL A 240 10.90 16.68 2.63
C VAL A 240 11.06 15.70 1.50
N TYR A 241 11.40 14.48 1.87
CA TYR A 241 11.51 13.33 0.98
C TYR A 241 10.55 12.24 1.45
N GLN A 242 10.17 11.38 0.54
CA GLN A 242 9.31 10.22 0.80
C GLN A 242 10.02 8.95 0.36
N GLY A 243 10.02 7.93 1.20
CA GLY A 243 10.52 6.61 0.82
C GLY A 243 9.92 5.53 1.70
N VAL A 244 10.49 4.33 1.66
CA VAL A 244 9.96 3.18 2.39
C VAL A 244 11.01 2.72 3.38
N ILE A 245 10.59 2.45 4.61
CA ILE A 245 11.40 1.73 5.59
C ILE A 245 10.71 0.39 5.85
N TYR A 246 11.48 -0.68 5.79
CA TYR A 246 11.03 -2.03 6.08
C TYR A 246 11.37 -2.36 7.53
N GLY A 247 10.49 -3.14 8.19
CA GLY A 247 10.73 -3.63 9.56
C GLY A 247 10.28 -2.70 10.68
N LEU A 248 9.80 -1.48 10.39
CA LEU A 248 9.29 -0.54 11.41
C LEU A 248 7.80 -0.74 11.76
N ASP A 249 7.18 -1.84 11.31
CA ASP A 249 5.74 -2.11 11.43
C ASP A 249 5.17 -2.02 12.87
N ASN A 250 6.04 -2.03 13.89
CA ASN A 250 5.70 -2.03 15.31
C ASN A 250 6.13 -0.77 16.10
N LEU A 251 6.60 0.30 15.43
CA LEU A 251 6.87 1.56 16.12
C LEU A 251 5.55 2.27 16.49
N THR A 252 4.97 1.86 17.61
CA THR A 252 3.97 2.66 18.30
C THR A 252 4.66 3.76 19.10
N SER A 253 4.01 4.93 19.21
CA SER A 253 4.46 6.10 19.96
C SER A 253 4.81 5.84 21.43
N GLY A 254 4.53 4.64 21.98
CA GLY A 254 4.80 4.25 23.36
C GLY A 254 6.16 3.63 23.65
N ASN A 255 6.99 3.33 22.64
CA ASN A 255 8.33 2.73 22.84
C ASN A 255 9.49 3.74 22.74
N VAL A 256 9.18 5.04 22.79
CA VAL A 256 10.17 6.12 22.74
C VAL A 256 10.27 6.71 24.13
N ALA A 257 11.31 6.32 24.86
CA ALA A 257 11.72 6.99 26.09
C ALA A 257 12.61 8.19 25.76
#